data_AF-A0A960UXG1-F1
#
_entry.id   AF-A0A960UXG1-F1
#
_cell.length_a   1.000
_cell.length_b   1.000
_cell.length_c   1.000
_cell.angle_alpha   90.00
_cell.angle_beta   90.00
_cell.angle_gamma   90.00
#
_symmetry.space_group_name_H-M   'P 1'
#
loop_
_entity.id
_entity.type
_entity.pdbx_description
1 polymer ?
#
loop_
_entity_poly.entity_id
_entity_poly.type
_entity_poly.pdbx_seq_one_letter_code
_entity_poly.pdbx_strand_id
1 'polypeptide(L)'
;GSGGLASLGLPDPGRQRIKYLVTMGAPFHGTTLLNWLPFIPAFHDMTPGSEYLLINRMNALLFPSFSPFVPWKDEWIVPGNLARFGQGRDLILDWPGRMNLLFSRDVGETIIEHMNREHPFPVTATHMAAQGPEPEGAVARPQVQARPSSTKKAVRKNAPRTAKKKAKKSRK
;
A
#
# COMPACT_ATOMS: atom_id res chain seq x y z
N GLY A 1 -2.25 -8.70 -9.09
CA GLY A 1 -2.17 -8.45 -10.53
C GLY A 1 -0.73 -8.20 -10.93
N SER A 2 -0.51 -7.53 -12.06
CA SER A 2 0.84 -7.17 -12.56
C SER A 2 1.66 -6.34 -11.56
N GLY A 3 1.02 -5.60 -10.65
CA GLY A 3 1.71 -4.88 -9.58
C GLY A 3 2.57 -5.79 -8.67
N GLY A 4 2.16 -7.05 -8.48
CA GLY A 4 2.97 -8.03 -7.73
C GLY A 4 4.22 -8.51 -8.48
N LEU A 5 4.21 -8.39 -9.81
CA LEU A 5 5.41 -8.61 -10.63
C LEU A 5 6.35 -7.40 -10.53
N ALA A 6 5.80 -6.18 -10.58
CA ALA A 6 6.60 -4.96 -10.47
C ALA A 6 7.45 -4.91 -9.19
N SER A 7 6.93 -5.42 -8.06
CA SER A 7 7.71 -5.52 -6.81
C SER A 7 8.95 -6.41 -6.94
N LEU A 8 8.95 -7.40 -7.84
CA LEU A 8 10.07 -8.32 -8.02
C LEU A 8 11.27 -7.68 -8.73
N GLY A 9 11.01 -6.64 -9.53
CA GLY A 9 12.04 -5.86 -10.22
C GLY A 9 12.81 -4.90 -9.31
N LEU A 10 12.47 -4.82 -8.01
CA LEU A 10 13.20 -3.97 -7.08
C LEU A 10 14.63 -4.49 -6.88
N PRO A 11 15.62 -3.60 -6.71
CA PRO A 11 16.98 -3.99 -6.34
C PRO A 11 17.01 -4.50 -4.89
N ASP A 12 18.01 -5.30 -4.52
CA ASP A 12 18.18 -5.85 -3.16
C ASP A 12 18.01 -4.85 -2.01
N PRO A 13 18.62 -3.63 -2.03
CA PRO A 13 18.38 -2.65 -0.99
C PRO A 13 16.91 -2.18 -0.91
N GLY A 14 16.18 -2.22 -2.02
CA GLY A 14 14.74 -1.95 -2.05
C GLY A 14 13.92 -3.09 -1.45
N ARG A 15 14.30 -4.35 -1.72
CA ARG A 15 13.64 -5.54 -1.18
C ARG A 15 13.78 -5.63 0.33
N GLN A 16 14.97 -5.34 0.87
CA GLN A 16 15.22 -5.36 2.32
C GLN A 16 14.40 -4.33 3.10
N ARG A 17 13.92 -3.26 2.45
CA ARG A 17 13.03 -2.27 3.08
C ARG A 17 11.58 -2.76 3.17
N ILE A 18 11.21 -3.73 2.35
CA ILE A 18 9.88 -4.33 2.36
C ILE A 18 9.88 -5.46 3.37
N LYS A 19 9.23 -5.22 4.51
CA LYS A 19 9.06 -6.24 5.54
C LYS A 19 8.10 -7.34 5.11
N TYR A 20 7.00 -6.93 4.47
CA TYR A 20 5.89 -7.81 4.12
C TYR A 20 5.47 -7.55 2.68
N LEU A 21 5.55 -8.59 1.86
CA LEU A 21 5.07 -8.57 0.48
C LEU A 21 3.82 -9.45 0.39
N VAL A 22 2.67 -8.79 0.30
CA VAL A 22 1.39 -9.44 0.01
C VAL A 22 1.07 -9.20 -1.46
N THR A 23 0.81 -10.28 -2.20
CA THR A 23 0.41 -10.18 -3.61
C THR A 23 -0.94 -10.84 -3.80
N MET A 24 -1.80 -10.23 -4.61
CA MET A 24 -3.16 -10.73 -4.88
C MET A 24 -3.30 -11.02 -6.38
N GLY A 25 -3.44 -12.27 -6.78
CA GLY A 25 -3.59 -12.66 -8.19
C GLY A 25 -2.45 -12.14 -9.07
N ALA A 26 -1.20 -12.34 -8.63
CA ALA A 26 0.00 -11.98 -9.38
C ALA A 26 0.41 -13.15 -10.30
N PRO A 27 0.58 -12.92 -11.62
CA PRO A 27 0.91 -14.00 -12.56
C PRO A 27 2.41 -14.30 -12.55
N PHE A 28 2.89 -15.00 -11.52
CA PHE A 28 4.32 -15.34 -11.39
C PHE A 28 4.85 -16.27 -12.49
N HIS A 29 3.98 -17.09 -13.06
CA HIS A 29 4.29 -17.92 -14.23
C HIS A 29 3.79 -17.32 -15.55
N GLY A 30 3.23 -16.10 -15.50
CA GLY A 30 2.66 -15.42 -16.64
C GLY A 30 1.25 -15.89 -17.00
N THR A 31 0.76 -15.44 -18.15
CA THR A 31 -0.51 -15.87 -18.72
C THR A 31 -0.46 -15.95 -20.24
N THR A 32 -1.05 -17.00 -20.81
CA THR A 32 -1.21 -17.14 -22.26
C THR A 32 -2.28 -16.22 -22.84
N LEU A 33 -3.14 -15.61 -22.00
CA LEU A 33 -4.25 -14.76 -22.44
C LEU A 33 -3.78 -13.54 -23.23
N LEU A 34 -2.58 -13.02 -22.93
CA LEU A 34 -2.04 -11.78 -23.52
C LEU A 34 -1.03 -12.06 -24.65
N ASN A 35 -0.82 -13.32 -25.02
CA ASN A 35 0.19 -13.71 -26.01
C ASN A 35 -0.08 -13.16 -27.43
N TRP A 36 -1.33 -12.77 -27.71
CA TRP A 36 -1.75 -12.18 -28.99
C TRP A 36 -1.41 -10.68 -29.12
N LEU A 37 -0.95 -10.03 -28.04
CA LEU A 37 -0.55 -8.61 -28.01
C LEU A 37 0.91 -8.43 -27.57
N PRO A 38 1.90 -9.03 -28.29
CA PRO A 38 3.30 -9.02 -27.87
C PRO A 38 3.98 -7.65 -28.01
N PHE A 39 3.39 -6.71 -28.76
CA PHE A 39 3.97 -5.38 -28.98
C PHE A 39 3.85 -4.46 -27.77
N ILE A 40 3.03 -4.81 -26.77
CA ILE A 40 2.91 -4.07 -25.52
C ILE A 40 3.95 -4.67 -24.54
N PRO A 41 5.00 -3.93 -24.14
CA PRO A 41 6.09 -4.49 -23.33
C PRO A 41 5.61 -5.13 -22.03
N ALA A 42 4.65 -4.50 -21.33
CA ALA A 42 4.09 -5.03 -20.10
C ALA A 42 3.36 -6.37 -20.29
N PHE A 43 2.75 -6.60 -21.45
CA PHE A 43 2.08 -7.86 -21.77
C PHE A 43 3.09 -8.92 -22.18
N HIS A 44 4.12 -8.53 -22.94
CA HIS A 44 5.26 -9.39 -23.25
C HIS A 44 5.92 -9.91 -21.97
N ASP A 45 6.16 -9.04 -20.98
CA ASP A 45 6.73 -9.43 -19.69
C ASP A 45 5.82 -10.38 -18.90
N MET A 46 4.51 -10.31 -19.11
CA MET A 46 3.53 -11.21 -18.49
C MET A 46 3.33 -12.52 -19.25
N THR A 47 3.98 -12.74 -20.39
CA THR A 47 3.87 -14.01 -21.12
C THR A 47 4.68 -15.12 -20.45
N PRO A 48 4.19 -16.38 -20.42
CA PRO A 48 4.94 -17.49 -19.88
C PRO A 48 6.27 -17.67 -20.61
N GLY A 49 7.37 -17.71 -19.85
CA GLY A 49 8.72 -17.83 -20.42
C GLY A 49 9.35 -16.50 -20.85
N SER A 50 8.72 -15.35 -20.56
CA SER A 50 9.36 -14.04 -20.74
C SER A 50 10.66 -13.94 -19.94
N GLU A 51 11.65 -13.22 -20.48
CA GLU A 51 12.93 -12.99 -19.81
C GLU A 51 12.72 -12.37 -18.42
N TYR A 52 11.76 -11.44 -18.32
CA TYR A 52 11.39 -10.81 -17.06
C TYR A 52 10.97 -11.83 -16.00
N LEU A 53 10.07 -12.78 -16.33
CA LEU A 53 9.60 -13.77 -15.36
C LEU A 53 10.68 -14.79 -15.02
N LEU A 54 11.50 -15.19 -15.99
CA LEU A 54 12.61 -16.11 -15.75
C LEU A 54 13.60 -15.55 -14.74
N ILE A 55 13.92 -14.26 -14.83
CA ILE A 55 14.86 -13.58 -13.94
C ILE A 55 14.18 -13.24 -12.61
N ASN A 56 12.99 -12.63 -12.64
CA ASN A 56 12.42 -11.97 -11.46
C ASN A 56 11.50 -12.86 -10.62
N ARG A 57 10.97 -13.98 -11.13
CA ARG A 57 10.05 -14.83 -10.35
C ARG A 57 10.67 -15.29 -9.03
N MET A 58 11.95 -15.65 -9.04
CA MET A 58 12.66 -16.16 -7.86
C MET A 58 13.00 -15.06 -6.88
N ASN A 59 13.01 -13.80 -7.31
CA ASN A 59 13.21 -12.66 -6.42
C ASN A 59 12.06 -12.51 -5.40
N ALA A 60 10.88 -13.10 -5.69
CA ALA A 60 9.78 -13.15 -4.73
C ALA A 60 10.16 -13.88 -3.43
N LEU A 61 11.09 -14.83 -3.49
CA LEU A 61 11.58 -15.58 -2.34
C LEU A 61 12.58 -14.81 -1.48
N LEU A 62 13.18 -13.77 -2.05
CA LEU A 62 14.17 -12.94 -1.35
C LEU A 62 13.50 -11.93 -0.40
N PHE A 63 12.18 -11.80 -0.47
CA PHE A 63 11.42 -11.03 0.50
C PHE A 63 11.33 -11.79 1.84
N PRO A 64 11.57 -11.12 2.98
CA PRO A 64 11.55 -11.76 4.30
C PRO A 64 10.24 -12.49 4.61
N SER A 65 9.12 -11.88 4.22
CA SER A 65 7.78 -12.44 4.36
C SER A 65 7.01 -12.19 3.08
N PHE A 66 6.71 -13.26 2.37
CA PHE A 66 6.02 -13.23 1.09
C PHE A 66 4.80 -14.15 1.14
N SER A 67 3.62 -13.56 0.96
CA SER A 67 2.33 -14.25 0.97
C SER A 67 1.57 -13.99 -0.34
N PRO A 68 1.64 -14.93 -1.30
CA PRO A 68 0.82 -14.87 -2.50
C PRO A 68 -0.60 -15.38 -2.24
N PHE A 69 -1.58 -14.49 -2.40
CA PHE A 69 -3.00 -14.82 -2.44
C PHE A 69 -3.45 -15.06 -3.87
N VAL A 70 -4.07 -16.20 -4.10
CA VAL A 70 -4.51 -16.65 -5.42
C VAL A 70 -6.01 -16.95 -5.35
N PRO A 71 -6.82 -16.45 -6.29
CA PRO A 71 -8.24 -16.80 -6.32
C PRO A 71 -8.38 -18.27 -6.73
N TRP A 72 -9.43 -18.94 -6.27
CA TRP A 72 -9.75 -20.30 -6.69
C TRP A 72 -9.82 -20.42 -8.23
N LYS A 73 -10.38 -19.39 -8.86
CA LYS A 73 -10.48 -19.26 -10.32
C LYS A 73 -10.17 -17.84 -10.75
N ASP A 74 -9.20 -17.66 -11.63
CA ASP A 74 -8.84 -16.37 -12.23
C ASP A 74 -9.32 -16.31 -13.69
N GLU A 75 -9.90 -15.18 -14.12
CA GLU A 75 -10.29 -14.97 -15.52
C GLU A 75 -9.12 -14.46 -16.39
N TRP A 76 -8.09 -13.87 -15.76
CA TRP A 76 -6.98 -13.18 -16.42
C TRP A 76 -5.73 -14.03 -16.52
N ILE A 77 -5.63 -15.11 -15.73
CA ILE A 77 -4.47 -16.00 -15.71
C ILE A 77 -4.87 -17.37 -16.23
N VAL A 78 -4.58 -17.59 -17.51
CA VAL A 78 -4.83 -18.85 -18.22
C VAL A 78 -3.49 -19.48 -18.64
N PRO A 79 -3.33 -20.82 -18.53
CA PRO A 79 -4.16 -21.75 -17.75
C PRO A 79 -4.06 -21.50 -16.23
N GLY A 80 -5.10 -21.85 -15.47
CA GLY A 80 -5.25 -21.48 -14.04
C GLY A 80 -4.18 -22.07 -13.11
N ASN A 81 -3.45 -23.09 -13.54
CA ASN A 81 -2.27 -23.60 -12.82
C ASN A 81 -1.12 -22.57 -12.77
N LEU A 82 -1.02 -21.65 -13.73
CA LEU A 82 -0.02 -20.58 -13.74
C LEU A 82 -0.27 -19.49 -12.69
N ALA A 83 -1.50 -19.40 -12.16
CA ALA A 83 -1.85 -18.43 -11.13
C ALA A 83 -1.17 -18.72 -9.79
N ARG A 84 -0.75 -19.98 -9.56
CA ARG A 84 -0.04 -20.40 -8.36
C ARG A 84 1.44 -20.05 -8.47
N PHE A 85 2.05 -19.60 -7.39
CA PHE A 85 3.49 -19.38 -7.31
C PHE A 85 4.26 -20.70 -7.24
N GLY A 86 3.67 -21.75 -6.67
CA GLY A 86 4.21 -23.11 -6.66
C GLY A 86 5.43 -23.22 -5.74
N GLN A 87 5.20 -23.21 -4.42
CA GLN A 87 6.24 -23.46 -3.39
C GLN A 87 5.64 -23.68 -1.98
N GLY A 88 4.36 -24.07 -1.90
CA GLY A 88 3.65 -24.28 -0.63
C GLY A 88 3.32 -23.00 0.15
N ARG A 89 3.55 -21.82 -0.43
CA ARG A 89 3.22 -20.51 0.16
C ARG A 89 1.93 -19.90 -0.38
N ASP A 90 1.32 -20.52 -1.39
CA ASP A 90 0.11 -20.03 -2.04
C ASP A 90 -1.10 -20.15 -1.11
N LEU A 91 -1.71 -19.02 -0.80
CA LEU A 91 -2.97 -18.93 -0.08
C LEU A 91 -4.08 -18.88 -1.11
N ILE A 92 -4.76 -20.01 -1.28
CA ILE A 92 -5.88 -20.13 -2.21
C ILE A 92 -7.13 -19.65 -1.49
N LEU A 93 -7.79 -18.63 -2.05
CA LEU A 93 -9.04 -18.12 -1.55
C LEU A 93 -10.20 -18.78 -2.29
N ASP A 94 -11.25 -19.19 -1.57
CA ASP A 94 -12.45 -19.85 -2.14
C ASP A 94 -13.31 -18.92 -3.00
N TRP A 95 -12.88 -17.69 -3.22
CA TRP A 95 -13.56 -16.70 -4.04
C TRP A 95 -13.17 -16.82 -5.51
N PRO A 96 -14.13 -16.99 -6.44
CA PRO A 96 -13.86 -16.92 -7.86
C PRO A 96 -13.71 -15.47 -8.29
N GLY A 97 -12.88 -15.24 -9.31
CA GLY A 97 -12.74 -13.97 -10.00
C GLY A 97 -11.67 -13.07 -9.40
N ARG A 98 -10.86 -12.49 -10.27
CA ARG A 98 -9.70 -11.68 -9.85
C ARG A 98 -10.12 -10.35 -9.22
N MET A 99 -11.19 -9.75 -9.72
CA MET A 99 -11.69 -8.47 -9.18
C MET A 99 -12.27 -8.64 -7.79
N ASN A 100 -12.84 -9.82 -7.49
CA ASN A 100 -13.36 -10.13 -6.17
C ASN A 100 -12.25 -10.16 -5.11
N LEU A 101 -10.98 -10.40 -5.48
CA LEU A 101 -9.86 -10.26 -4.55
C LEU A 101 -9.66 -8.83 -4.03
N LEU A 102 -10.07 -7.83 -4.82
CA LEU A 102 -9.87 -6.42 -4.50
C LEU A 102 -11.12 -5.79 -3.86
N PHE A 103 -12.30 -6.22 -4.30
CA PHE A 103 -13.57 -5.59 -3.91
C PHE A 103 -14.37 -6.39 -2.89
N SER A 104 -14.05 -7.67 -2.67
CA SER A 104 -14.73 -8.45 -1.64
C SER A 104 -14.23 -8.05 -0.26
N ARG A 105 -15.17 -7.71 0.62
CA ARG A 105 -14.90 -7.42 2.03
C ARG A 105 -14.29 -8.63 2.73
N ASP A 106 -14.82 -9.82 2.45
CA ASP A 106 -14.42 -11.07 3.10
C ASP A 106 -12.96 -11.42 2.78
N VAL A 107 -12.52 -11.14 1.55
CA VAL A 107 -11.11 -11.29 1.15
C VAL A 107 -10.22 -10.30 1.91
N GLY A 108 -10.66 -9.04 2.03
CA GLY A 108 -9.95 -8.03 2.82
C GLY A 108 -9.77 -8.43 4.28
N GLU A 109 -10.84 -8.89 4.93
CA GLU A 109 -10.81 -9.37 6.31
C GLU A 109 -9.89 -10.58 6.47
N THR A 110 -9.94 -11.54 5.54
CA THR A 110 -9.04 -12.72 5.54
C THR A 110 -7.56 -12.32 5.40
N ILE A 111 -7.24 -11.38 4.52
CA ILE A 111 -5.87 -10.90 4.33
C ILE A 111 -5.39 -10.18 5.60
N ILE A 112 -6.24 -9.35 6.19
CA ILE A 112 -5.93 -8.63 7.44
C ILE A 112 -5.70 -9.62 8.58
N GLU A 113 -6.55 -10.63 8.72
CA GLU A 113 -6.40 -11.69 9.72
C GLU A 113 -5.09 -12.46 9.53
N HIS A 114 -4.78 -12.84 8.29
CA HIS A 114 -3.51 -13.49 7.94
C HIS A 114 -2.30 -12.62 8.32
N MET A 115 -2.36 -11.33 7.99
CA MET A 115 -1.30 -10.37 8.35
C MET A 115 -1.16 -10.21 9.87
N ASN A 116 -2.26 -10.14 10.61
CA ASN A 116 -2.23 -10.05 12.08
C ASN A 116 -1.75 -11.35 12.74
N ARG A 117 -1.97 -12.51 12.10
CA ARG A 117 -1.52 -13.81 12.61
C ARG A 117 -0.02 -14.01 12.40
N GLU A 118 0.48 -13.68 11.22
CA GLU A 118 1.90 -13.76 10.90
C GLU A 118 2.72 -12.69 11.64
N HIS A 119 2.08 -11.59 12.09
CA HIS A 119 2.78 -10.45 12.67
C HIS A 119 2.10 -9.93 13.96
N PRO A 120 2.81 -9.93 15.11
CA PRO A 120 2.26 -9.48 16.41
C PRO A 120 2.09 -7.96 16.54
N PHE A 121 2.38 -7.17 15.49
CA PHE A 121 2.10 -5.75 15.46
C PHE A 121 0.84 -5.50 14.63
N PRO A 122 -0.27 -5.08 15.27
CA PRO A 122 -1.55 -4.96 14.60
C PRO A 122 -1.48 -3.86 13.54
N VAL A 123 -1.51 -4.26 12.26
CA VAL A 123 -1.75 -3.35 11.13
C VAL A 123 -3.09 -2.62 11.28
N THR A 124 -3.98 -3.18 12.11
CA THR A 124 -5.34 -2.74 12.38
C THR A 124 -5.53 -1.83 13.59
N ALA A 125 -4.60 -1.75 14.54
CA ALA A 125 -4.84 -1.00 15.78
C ALA A 125 -5.03 0.50 15.54
N THR A 126 -4.48 1.05 14.46
CA THR A 126 -4.58 2.48 14.17
C THR A 126 -5.70 2.83 13.18
N HIS A 127 -6.19 1.88 12.38
CA HIS A 127 -7.20 2.15 11.34
C HIS A 127 -8.61 1.64 11.68
N MET A 128 -8.75 0.54 12.45
CA MET A 128 -10.07 0.07 12.89
C MET A 128 -10.55 0.72 14.18
N ALA A 129 -9.66 1.26 15.00
CA ALA A 129 -10.04 2.07 16.18
C ALA A 129 -10.75 3.39 15.80
N ALA A 130 -10.66 3.83 14.53
CA ALA A 130 -11.37 4.99 14.01
C ALA A 130 -12.78 4.68 13.48
N GLN A 131 -13.18 3.41 13.45
CA GLN A 131 -14.51 2.97 13.00
C GLN A 131 -15.11 2.00 14.03
N GLY A 132 -15.26 2.48 15.26
CA GLY A 132 -16.26 1.89 16.16
C GLY A 132 -17.67 2.21 15.62
N PRO A 133 -18.63 1.30 15.73
CA PRO A 133 -20.00 1.58 15.33
C PRO A 133 -20.54 2.71 16.20
N GLU A 134 -20.92 3.84 15.61
CA GLU A 134 -21.75 4.81 16.32
C GLU A 134 -23.06 4.11 16.72
N PRO A 135 -23.47 4.15 18.00
CA PRO A 135 -24.80 3.70 18.37
C PRO A 135 -25.82 4.65 17.73
N GLU A 136 -26.58 4.09 16.80
CA GLU A 136 -27.75 4.69 16.17
C GLU A 136 -28.73 5.17 17.26
N GLY A 137 -28.82 6.49 17.49
CA GLY A 137 -29.86 7.05 18.35
C GLY A 137 -29.49 8.14 19.38
N ALA A 138 -28.41 8.90 19.23
CA ALA A 138 -28.16 10.08 20.05
C ALA A 138 -28.36 11.38 19.25
N VAL A 139 -29.56 11.93 19.28
CA VAL A 139 -29.85 13.29 18.76
C VAL A 139 -29.20 14.30 19.70
N ALA A 140 -28.09 14.92 19.28
CA ALA A 140 -27.47 16.04 19.98
C ALA A 140 -27.79 17.37 19.27
N ARG A 141 -28.41 18.28 20.04
CA ARG A 141 -28.86 19.65 19.74
C ARG A 141 -27.85 20.49 18.93
N PRO A 142 -28.30 21.35 18.00
CA PRO A 142 -27.42 22.22 17.22
C PRO A 142 -26.80 23.31 18.11
N GLN A 143 -25.47 23.34 18.22
CA GLN A 143 -24.74 24.47 18.78
C GLN A 143 -24.68 25.61 17.76
N VAL A 144 -25.25 26.74 18.17
CA VAL A 144 -25.36 28.00 17.43
C VAL A 144 -23.96 28.59 17.19
N GLN A 145 -23.69 28.95 15.94
CA GLN A 145 -22.53 29.73 15.52
C GLN A 145 -22.60 31.15 16.11
N ALA A 146 -21.52 31.60 16.76
CA ALA A 146 -21.30 33.01 17.03
C ALA A 146 -19.82 33.37 16.85
N ARG A 147 -19.53 34.14 15.79
CA ARG A 147 -18.35 34.99 15.58
C ARG A 147 -18.86 36.44 15.59
N PRO A 148 -18.01 37.48 15.63
CA PRO A 148 -16.80 37.74 16.42
C PRO A 148 -16.94 39.10 17.17
N SER A 149 -16.11 39.41 18.18
CA SER A 149 -16.02 40.80 18.67
C SER A 149 -14.61 41.23 19.06
N SER A 150 -14.10 42.17 18.30
CA SER A 150 -12.97 43.04 18.60
C SER A 150 -13.22 43.90 19.85
N THR A 151 -12.25 44.00 20.77
CA THR A 151 -12.13 45.19 21.62
C THR A 151 -10.67 45.57 21.80
N LYS A 152 -10.31 46.77 21.32
CA LYS A 152 -9.06 47.50 21.60
C LYS A 152 -9.22 48.32 22.88
N LYS A 153 -8.16 48.40 23.71
CA LYS A 153 -7.60 49.61 24.38
C LYS A 153 -6.54 49.15 25.42
N ALA A 154 -5.24 49.42 25.20
CA ALA A 154 -4.47 50.62 25.60
C ALA A 154 -4.08 50.57 27.11
N VAL A 155 -2.82 50.71 27.53
CA VAL A 155 -2.12 52.01 27.66
C VAL A 155 -0.64 51.84 28.11
N ARG A 156 0.25 52.58 27.41
CA ARG A 156 1.53 53.27 27.80
C ARG A 156 2.75 52.48 28.32
N LYS A 157 3.86 52.49 27.56
CA LYS A 157 4.98 53.48 27.45
C LYS A 157 6.11 53.17 28.44
N ASN A 158 7.26 52.75 27.90
CA ASN A 158 8.54 53.45 28.15
C ASN A 158 9.55 53.05 27.06
N ALA A 159 9.94 54.05 26.26
CA ALA A 159 11.17 54.09 25.50
C ALA A 159 11.73 55.51 25.66
N PRO A 160 13.06 55.66 25.72
CA PRO A 160 13.76 56.32 24.63
C PRO A 160 14.96 55.47 24.16
N ARG A 161 15.18 55.27 22.84
CA ARG A 161 15.98 56.14 21.93
C ARG A 161 17.44 56.30 22.41
N THR A 162 18.50 56.06 21.65
CA THR A 162 18.67 56.14 20.18
C THR A 162 20.10 55.76 19.79
N ALA A 163 20.25 55.18 18.58
CA ALA A 163 21.30 55.49 17.59
C ALA A 163 22.77 55.11 17.93
N LYS A 164 23.69 54.80 17.02
CA LYS A 164 23.77 54.86 15.55
C LYS A 164 25.03 54.07 15.14
N LYS A 165 24.91 53.29 14.06
CA LYS A 165 25.82 53.16 12.89
C LYS A 165 27.36 52.99 13.03
N LYS A 166 27.80 52.04 12.16
CA LYS A 166 29.08 51.94 11.39
C LYS A 166 30.31 51.49 12.18
N ALA A 167 31.31 50.80 11.62
CA ALA A 167 31.48 49.99 10.42
C ALA A 167 32.93 49.44 10.50
N LYS A 168 33.14 48.21 10.03
CA LYS A 168 34.30 47.74 9.26
C LYS A 168 35.71 47.76 9.91
N LYS A 169 36.31 46.56 9.90
CA LYS A 169 37.58 46.17 9.23
C LYS A 169 38.66 45.60 10.16
N SER A 170 39.13 44.41 9.73
CA SER A 170 40.53 44.02 9.58
C SER A 170 41.26 43.33 10.74
N ARG A 171 41.44 42.01 10.55
CA ARG A 171 42.73 41.31 10.36
C ARG A 171 43.71 41.29 11.53
N LYS A 172 43.99 40.08 12.01
CA LYS A 172 45.36 39.58 12.21
C LYS A 172 45.40 38.13 11.75
#